data_AF-A0A0C9X106-F1
#
_entry.id   AF-A0A0C9X106-F1
#
_cell.length_a   1.000
_cell.length_b   1.000
_cell.length_c   1.000
_cell.angle_alpha   90.00
_cell.angle_beta   90.00
_cell.angle_gamma   90.00
#
_symmetry.space_group_name_H-M   'P 1'
#
loop_
_entity.id
_entity.type
_entity.pdbx_description
1 polymer ?
#
loop_
_entity_poly.entity_id
_entity_poly.type
_entity_poly.pdbx_seq_one_letter_code
_entity_poly.pdbx_strand_id
1 'polypeptide(L)'
;MSNNPTSINGYGTKHYPDNKTLKAALHQYAKEKLSTTQCFARLKAEHNLTIKFMVIAIPSKLYQLNTKFKVPSSCKPPHTDIANIATQDTLEKVADDPSQGCGVGTIQTLLSNEGMLLPRHKKLNTQAFNMGRVGLNLYGIKHQWSSFVLHLVIVPNNQLTTTIGHVHLDCIEKHKLIPVTFVTDKGSDTGYIIMNQTDIKVHNTPIEGLWHWFLQKFGVNISEIICSIYKIHPQQDKTNKSGATPRHAFTIPASPAQDCHIEVDQPRINALCLQIPVSQADSMCWVDEEFEEAAFDIIKNPSLDDIQLEWSIFSSIACSIDVPTPRTEP
;
A
#
# COMPACT_ATOMS: atom_id res chain seq x y z
N MET A 1 52.23 -1.47 23.16
CA MET A 1 52.47 -1.79 21.74
C MET A 1 51.29 -1.25 20.94
N SER A 2 51.53 -0.33 20.00
CA SER A 2 50.50 0.27 19.14
C SER A 2 50.30 -0.63 17.91
N ASN A 3 49.12 -1.22 17.77
CA ASN A 3 48.87 -2.30 16.79
C ASN A 3 48.66 -1.81 15.34
N ASN A 4 48.85 -0.52 15.03
CA ASN A 4 48.88 -0.03 13.64
C ASN A 4 49.55 1.34 13.51
N PRO A 5 50.89 1.43 13.51
CA PRO A 5 51.60 2.70 13.45
C PRO A 5 51.46 3.43 12.10
N THR A 6 51.03 2.75 11.03
CA THR A 6 50.89 3.36 9.71
C THR A 6 49.50 3.91 9.43
N SER A 7 48.47 3.57 10.21
CA SER A 7 47.06 3.94 9.96
C SER A 7 46.53 3.57 8.56
N ILE A 8 47.25 2.73 7.81
CA ILE A 8 46.83 2.24 6.50
C ILE A 8 45.93 1.03 6.75
N ASN A 9 44.62 1.24 6.71
CA ASN A 9 43.67 0.14 6.68
C ASN A 9 43.80 -0.59 5.31
N GLY A 10 43.64 -1.92 5.29
CA GLY A 10 43.83 -2.76 4.08
C GLY A 10 42.86 -2.52 2.92
N TYR A 11 42.23 -1.35 2.85
CA TYR A 11 41.21 -0.99 1.86
C TYR A 11 41.69 -0.07 0.75
N GLY A 12 42.99 0.24 0.70
CA GLY A 12 43.61 1.12 -0.31
C GLY A 12 43.13 2.58 -0.24
N THR A 13 43.92 3.50 -0.80
CA THR A 13 43.53 4.91 -0.90
C THR A 13 42.35 5.04 -1.87
N LYS A 14 41.17 5.37 -1.36
CA LYS A 14 39.97 5.57 -2.18
C LYS A 14 39.92 7.02 -2.65
N HIS A 15 40.11 7.24 -3.94
CA HIS A 15 39.89 8.54 -4.57
C HIS A 15 38.39 8.72 -4.83
N TYR A 16 37.70 9.39 -3.91
CA TYR A 16 36.32 9.81 -4.15
C TYR A 16 36.30 11.14 -4.91
N PRO A 17 35.37 11.32 -5.87
CA PRO A 17 35.12 12.64 -6.42
C PRO A 17 34.64 13.60 -5.32
N ASP A 18 34.74 14.90 -5.60
CA ASP A 18 34.18 15.94 -4.74
C ASP A 18 32.68 15.68 -4.44
N ASN A 19 32.25 16.06 -3.23
CA ASN A 19 30.88 15.82 -2.76
C ASN A 19 29.83 16.55 -3.63
N LYS A 20 30.15 17.72 -4.21
CA LYS A 20 29.22 18.47 -5.08
C LYS A 20 29.02 17.70 -6.40
N THR A 21 30.10 17.24 -7.00
CA THR A 21 30.05 16.42 -8.24
C THR A 21 29.29 15.12 -8.00
N LEU A 22 29.61 14.40 -6.92
CA LEU A 22 28.94 13.13 -6.60
C LEU A 22 27.46 13.31 -6.27
N LYS A 23 27.10 14.39 -5.55
CA LYS A 23 25.71 14.74 -5.27
C LYS A 23 24.95 14.98 -6.57
N ALA A 24 25.49 15.79 -7.48
CA ALA A 24 24.85 16.11 -8.75
C ALA A 24 24.62 14.85 -9.60
N ALA A 25 25.64 13.99 -9.73
CA ALA A 25 25.53 12.73 -10.46
C ALA A 25 24.44 11.82 -9.90
N LEU A 26 24.39 11.63 -8.57
CA LEU A 26 23.37 10.77 -7.94
C LEU A 26 21.94 11.31 -8.10
N HIS A 27 21.75 12.64 -8.09
CA HIS A 27 20.44 13.24 -8.37
C HIS A 27 20.04 13.02 -9.83
N GLN A 28 20.99 13.16 -10.75
CA GLN A 28 20.76 12.90 -12.18
C GLN A 28 20.40 11.44 -12.43
N TYR A 29 21.09 10.48 -11.80
CA TYR A 29 20.75 9.06 -11.94
C TYR A 29 19.37 8.72 -11.38
N ALA A 30 18.94 9.39 -10.30
CA ALA A 30 17.59 9.24 -9.76
C ALA A 30 16.53 9.80 -10.72
N LYS A 31 16.82 10.94 -11.36
CA LYS A 31 15.99 11.56 -12.40
C LYS A 31 15.74 10.62 -13.57
N GLU A 32 16.77 9.91 -14.00
CA GLU A 32 16.76 8.92 -15.08
C GLU A 32 16.19 7.54 -14.68
N LYS A 33 15.78 7.37 -13.41
CA LYS A 33 15.26 6.10 -12.86
C LYS A 33 16.19 4.90 -13.09
N LEU A 34 17.51 5.11 -13.04
CA LEU A 34 18.46 4.02 -13.21
C LEU A 34 18.29 2.95 -12.13
N SER A 35 18.34 1.68 -12.54
CA SER A 35 18.42 0.56 -11.60
C SER A 35 19.71 0.63 -10.78
N THR A 36 19.73 -0.01 -9.62
CA THR A 36 20.91 -0.09 -8.75
C THR A 36 22.17 -0.55 -9.50
N THR A 37 22.03 -1.55 -10.40
CA THR A 37 23.13 -2.07 -11.21
C THR A 37 23.65 -1.04 -12.22
N GLN A 38 22.75 -0.30 -12.88
CA GLN A 38 23.10 0.77 -13.82
C GLN A 38 23.79 1.94 -13.11
N CYS A 39 23.30 2.34 -11.93
CA CYS A 39 23.95 3.35 -11.08
C CYS A 39 25.40 2.94 -10.75
N PHE A 40 25.64 1.68 -10.39
CA PHE A 40 27.00 1.20 -10.14
C PHE A 40 27.88 1.23 -11.38
N ALA A 41 27.35 0.82 -12.53
CA ALA A 41 28.09 0.86 -13.80
C ALA A 41 28.50 2.30 -14.17
N ARG A 42 27.59 3.28 -14.02
CA ARG A 42 27.89 4.69 -14.29
C ARG A 42 28.84 5.32 -13.28
N LEU A 43 28.67 5.07 -11.98
CA LEU A 43 29.61 5.54 -10.96
C LEU A 43 31.05 5.04 -11.22
N LYS A 44 31.18 3.80 -11.72
CA LYS A 44 32.47 3.26 -12.14
C LYS A 44 32.99 3.95 -13.40
N ALA A 45 32.17 4.16 -14.42
CA ALA A 45 32.58 4.74 -15.69
C ALA A 45 32.92 6.24 -15.58
N GLU A 46 32.09 7.04 -14.91
CA GLU A 46 32.20 8.50 -14.87
C GLU A 46 33.12 9.01 -13.74
N HIS A 47 33.19 8.26 -12.63
CA HIS A 47 33.91 8.69 -11.43
C HIS A 47 34.97 7.71 -10.94
N ASN A 48 35.24 6.63 -11.69
CA ASN A 48 36.15 5.54 -11.29
C ASN A 48 35.82 4.94 -9.91
N LEU A 49 34.56 5.06 -9.47
CA LEU A 49 34.15 4.66 -8.13
C LEU A 49 33.62 3.23 -8.14
N THR A 50 34.46 2.28 -7.72
CA THR A 50 34.05 0.87 -7.59
C THR A 50 33.44 0.61 -6.22
N ILE A 51 32.12 0.50 -6.16
CA ILE A 51 31.38 0.09 -4.95
C ILE A 51 31.05 -1.39 -5.07
N LYS A 52 31.45 -2.20 -4.06
CA LYS A 52 31.07 -3.61 -4.02
C LYS A 52 29.55 -3.73 -3.84
N PHE A 53 28.91 -4.49 -4.72
CA PHE A 53 27.54 -4.95 -4.53
C PHE A 53 27.52 -5.87 -3.31
N MET A 54 26.83 -5.47 -2.25
CA MET A 54 26.73 -6.28 -1.04
C MET A 54 25.31 -6.84 -0.97
N VAL A 55 25.20 -8.17 -0.96
CA VAL A 55 23.92 -8.89 -0.97
C VAL A 55 23.31 -9.02 0.44
N ILE A 56 24.12 -8.75 1.48
CA ILE A 56 23.77 -9.01 2.89
C ILE A 56 23.30 -7.72 3.57
N ALA A 57 22.46 -7.85 4.61
CA ALA A 57 21.66 -6.88 5.39
C ALA A 57 22.30 -5.55 5.87
N ILE A 58 23.49 -5.18 5.41
CA ILE A 58 24.10 -3.86 5.64
C ILE A 58 23.63 -2.91 4.52
N PRO A 59 23.20 -1.68 4.84
CA PRO A 59 22.83 -0.71 3.81
C PRO A 59 24.01 -0.48 2.88
N SER A 60 23.81 -0.72 1.58
CA SER A 60 24.86 -0.59 0.58
C SER A 60 25.50 0.81 0.66
N LYS A 61 26.79 0.94 0.30
CA LYS A 61 27.44 2.26 0.30
C LYS A 61 26.67 3.28 -0.56
N LEU A 62 26.03 2.82 -1.63
CA LEU A 62 25.12 3.64 -2.44
C LEU A 62 23.92 4.14 -1.63
N TYR A 63 23.28 3.30 -0.81
CA TYR A 63 22.22 3.73 0.09
C TYR A 63 22.71 4.79 1.10
N GLN A 64 23.91 4.62 1.65
CA GLN A 64 24.51 5.62 2.55
C GLN A 64 24.75 6.95 1.83
N LEU A 65 25.25 6.92 0.60
CA LEU A 65 25.46 8.12 -0.22
C LEU A 65 24.13 8.79 -0.58
N ASN A 66 23.14 8.02 -1.02
CA ASN A 66 21.80 8.53 -1.33
C ASN A 66 21.16 9.18 -0.10
N THR A 67 21.33 8.58 1.08
CA THR A 67 20.83 9.15 2.34
C THR A 67 21.60 10.42 2.71
N LYS A 68 22.93 10.40 2.65
CA LYS A 68 23.81 11.56 2.94
C LYS A 68 23.45 12.77 2.06
N PHE A 69 23.20 12.52 0.78
CA PHE A 69 22.91 13.57 -0.18
C PHE A 69 21.43 13.88 -0.36
N LYS A 70 20.54 13.23 0.41
CA LYS A 70 19.08 13.34 0.31
C LYS A 70 18.57 13.11 -1.12
N VAL A 71 19.16 12.14 -1.82
CA VAL A 71 18.75 11.75 -3.17
C VAL A 71 17.31 11.22 -3.10
N PRO A 72 16.38 11.75 -3.92
CA PRO A 72 15.00 11.31 -3.88
C PRO A 72 14.89 9.83 -4.28
N SER A 73 13.91 9.13 -3.71
CA SER A 73 13.69 7.71 -3.94
C SER A 73 12.20 7.42 -3.98
N SER A 74 11.77 6.58 -4.93
CA SER A 74 10.37 6.14 -5.04
C SER A 74 9.85 5.42 -3.80
N CYS A 75 10.71 4.98 -2.89
CA CYS A 75 10.30 4.28 -1.67
C CYS A 75 10.13 5.20 -0.46
N LYS A 76 10.58 6.46 -0.53
CA LYS A 76 10.40 7.41 0.56
C LYS A 76 9.22 8.31 0.24
N PRO A 77 8.28 8.51 1.17
CA PRO A 77 7.24 9.51 0.96
C PRO A 77 7.92 10.89 0.81
N PRO A 78 7.50 11.71 -0.16
CA PRO A 78 7.91 13.10 -0.22
C PRO A 78 7.52 13.81 1.08
N HIS A 79 8.25 14.88 1.44
CA HIS A 79 7.79 15.78 2.50
C HIS A 79 6.39 16.29 2.14
N THR A 80 5.52 16.55 3.12
CA THR A 80 4.10 16.84 2.91
C THR A 80 3.87 17.95 1.87
N ASP A 81 4.70 18.99 1.91
CA ASP A 81 4.66 20.10 0.95
C ASP A 81 4.94 19.64 -0.50
N ILE A 82 5.91 18.72 -0.67
CA ILE A 82 6.27 18.15 -1.96
C ILE A 82 5.18 17.19 -2.45
N ALA A 83 4.45 16.52 -1.54
CA ALA A 83 3.35 15.63 -1.92
C ALA A 83 2.19 16.40 -2.55
N ASN A 84 1.88 17.59 -2.02
CA ASN A 84 0.85 18.47 -2.56
C ASN A 84 1.26 19.06 -3.90
N ILE A 85 2.51 19.54 -4.00
CA ILE A 85 3.05 20.04 -5.29
C ILE A 85 3.06 18.92 -6.32
N ALA A 86 3.52 17.71 -5.97
CA ALA A 86 3.52 16.58 -6.90
C ALA A 86 2.12 16.17 -7.35
N THR A 87 1.12 16.35 -6.48
CA THR A 87 -0.29 16.10 -6.81
C THR A 87 -0.76 17.16 -7.80
N GLN A 88 -0.51 18.43 -7.52
CA GLN A 88 -0.83 19.55 -8.41
C GLN A 88 -0.17 19.41 -9.79
N ASP A 89 1.13 19.16 -9.83
CA ASP A 89 1.86 18.95 -11.09
C ASP A 89 1.31 17.74 -11.86
N THR A 90 0.89 16.68 -11.16
CA THR A 90 0.24 15.53 -11.81
C THR A 90 -1.10 15.92 -12.42
N LEU A 91 -1.91 16.71 -11.71
CA LEU A 91 -3.19 17.21 -12.21
C LEU A 91 -2.98 18.10 -13.44
N GLU A 92 -1.97 18.97 -13.42
CA GLU A 92 -1.61 19.83 -14.56
C GLU A 92 -1.19 19.00 -15.78
N LYS A 93 -0.32 17.99 -15.60
CA LYS A 93 0.07 17.10 -16.71
C LYS A 93 -1.08 16.28 -17.28
N VAL A 94 -2.06 15.92 -16.45
CA VAL A 94 -3.27 15.23 -16.90
C VAL A 94 -4.19 16.19 -17.66
N ALA A 95 -4.33 17.43 -17.17
CA ALA A 95 -5.12 18.47 -17.84
C ALA A 95 -4.52 18.84 -19.21
N ASP A 96 -3.19 18.86 -19.33
CA ASP A 96 -2.46 19.09 -20.59
C ASP A 96 -2.60 17.94 -21.60
N ASP A 97 -3.11 16.77 -21.18
CA ASP A 97 -3.42 15.63 -22.06
C ASP A 97 -4.94 15.38 -22.14
N PRO A 98 -5.69 16.25 -22.84
CA PRO A 98 -7.14 16.13 -22.96
C PRO A 98 -7.57 14.84 -23.67
N SER A 99 -6.66 14.24 -24.46
CA SER A 99 -6.90 12.97 -25.15
C SER A 99 -6.73 11.74 -24.26
N GLN A 100 -6.15 11.91 -23.07
CA GLN A 100 -5.71 10.82 -22.19
C GLN A 100 -4.81 9.79 -22.89
N GLY A 101 -4.06 10.22 -23.92
CA GLY A 101 -3.16 9.37 -24.68
C GLY A 101 -1.90 8.97 -23.88
N CYS A 102 -1.56 9.75 -22.87
CA CYS A 102 -0.45 9.50 -21.94
C CYS A 102 -0.93 8.63 -20.78
N GLY A 103 -0.68 7.33 -20.87
CA GLY A 103 -0.88 6.44 -19.72
C GLY A 103 -0.09 6.89 -18.48
N VAL A 104 -0.49 6.40 -17.30
CA VAL A 104 0.10 6.73 -15.98
C VAL A 104 1.64 6.63 -15.98
N GLY A 105 2.20 5.63 -16.66
CA GLY A 105 3.66 5.46 -16.76
C GLY A 105 4.37 6.59 -17.52
N THR A 106 3.71 7.16 -18.53
CA THR A 106 4.22 8.30 -19.31
C THR A 106 4.21 9.57 -18.46
N ILE A 107 3.09 9.87 -17.78
CA ILE A 107 2.98 11.02 -16.87
C ILE A 107 4.02 10.92 -15.74
N GLN A 108 4.17 9.74 -15.13
CA GLN A 108 5.20 9.51 -14.11
C GLN A 108 6.62 9.67 -14.65
N THR A 109 6.84 9.50 -15.96
CA THR A 109 8.15 9.71 -16.60
C THR A 109 8.38 11.18 -16.89
N LEU A 110 7.36 11.92 -17.35
CA LEU A 110 7.42 13.37 -17.51
C LEU A 110 7.74 14.07 -16.19
N LEU A 111 7.01 13.74 -15.11
CA LEU A 111 7.26 14.29 -13.78
C LEU A 111 8.66 13.94 -13.27
N SER A 112 9.12 12.70 -13.48
CA SER A 112 10.48 12.31 -13.12
C SER A 112 11.54 13.12 -13.87
N ASN A 113 11.28 13.46 -15.14
CA ASN A 113 12.14 14.32 -15.95
C ASN A 113 12.11 15.80 -15.51
N GLU A 114 11.13 16.19 -14.70
CA GLU A 114 11.07 17.49 -14.02
C GLU A 114 11.70 17.43 -12.62
N GLY A 115 12.16 16.26 -12.18
CA GLY A 115 12.74 16.03 -10.85
C GLY A 115 11.72 15.61 -9.79
N MET A 116 10.47 15.42 -10.18
CA MET A 116 9.34 14.99 -9.35
C MET A 116 9.24 13.46 -9.34
N LEU A 117 9.81 12.83 -8.31
CA LEU A 117 9.74 11.38 -8.12
C LEU A 117 8.52 10.98 -7.30
N LEU A 118 7.48 10.48 -7.96
CA LEU A 118 6.30 9.96 -7.29
C LEU A 118 6.59 8.64 -6.56
N PRO A 119 6.16 8.49 -5.30
CA PRO A 119 6.38 7.28 -4.54
C PRO A 119 5.63 6.11 -5.14
N ARG A 120 6.30 4.95 -5.27
CA ARG A 120 5.78 3.74 -5.92
C ARG A 120 4.51 3.19 -5.26
N HIS A 121 4.34 3.44 -3.96
CA HIS A 121 3.21 2.92 -3.19
C HIS A 121 1.93 3.73 -3.38
N LYS A 122 2.02 4.99 -3.81
CA LYS A 122 0.86 5.73 -4.31
C LYS A 122 0.61 5.24 -5.73
N LYS A 123 -0.11 4.13 -5.88
CA LYS A 123 -0.63 3.73 -7.19
C LYS A 123 -1.50 4.89 -7.68
N LEU A 124 -1.00 5.64 -8.66
CA LEU A 124 -1.69 6.71 -9.36
C LEU A 124 -2.79 6.10 -10.23
N ASN A 125 -3.75 5.43 -9.61
CA ASN A 125 -5.02 5.16 -10.24
C ASN A 125 -5.73 6.52 -10.36
N THR A 126 -6.41 6.77 -11.46
CA THR A 126 -7.36 7.87 -11.67
C THR A 126 -8.24 8.15 -10.45
N GLN A 127 -8.58 7.11 -9.67
CA GLN A 127 -9.34 7.22 -8.42
C GLN A 127 -8.58 7.83 -7.24
N ALA A 128 -7.25 7.73 -7.18
CA ALA A 128 -6.47 8.42 -6.14
C ALA A 128 -6.54 9.96 -6.27
N PHE A 129 -7.02 10.44 -7.43
CA PHE A 129 -7.21 11.85 -7.72
C PHE A 129 -8.68 12.26 -7.82
N ASN A 130 -9.64 11.35 -7.55
CA ASN A 130 -11.06 11.56 -7.85
C ASN A 130 -11.32 12.01 -9.31
N MET A 131 -10.40 11.69 -10.24
CA MET A 131 -10.48 12.12 -11.63
C MET A 131 -11.23 11.08 -12.46
N GLY A 132 -12.56 11.11 -12.35
CA GLY A 132 -13.49 11.00 -13.47
C GLY A 132 -13.63 9.69 -14.25
N ARG A 133 -12.79 8.68 -14.08
CA ARG A 133 -13.06 7.37 -14.70
C ARG A 133 -13.91 6.54 -13.74
N VAL A 134 -15.21 6.44 -14.04
CA VAL A 134 -16.18 5.60 -13.31
C VAL A 134 -15.67 4.17 -13.32
N GLY A 135 -15.06 3.76 -12.21
CA GLY A 135 -14.52 2.43 -12.01
C GLY A 135 -15.23 1.79 -10.83
N LEU A 136 -15.86 0.64 -11.06
CA LEU A 136 -16.45 -0.16 -9.99
C LEU A 136 -15.32 -0.85 -9.24
N ASN A 137 -15.04 -0.40 -8.02
CA ASN A 137 -13.99 -1.03 -7.22
C ASN A 137 -14.46 -2.40 -6.75
N LEU A 138 -13.68 -3.42 -7.07
CA LEU A 138 -13.93 -4.78 -6.61
C LEU A 138 -12.99 -5.08 -5.44
N TYR A 139 -13.54 -5.63 -4.37
CA TYR A 139 -12.76 -6.19 -3.29
C TYR A 139 -13.14 -7.66 -3.08
N GLY A 140 -12.13 -8.53 -3.01
CA GLY A 140 -12.31 -9.97 -2.99
C GLY A 140 -11.48 -10.65 -1.91
N ILE A 141 -12.13 -11.49 -1.11
CA ILE A 141 -11.49 -12.40 -0.16
C ILE A 141 -11.55 -13.80 -0.77
N LYS A 142 -10.40 -14.42 -0.94
CA LYS A 142 -10.29 -15.77 -1.51
C LYS A 142 -9.53 -16.69 -0.58
N HIS A 143 -9.89 -17.96 -0.64
CA HIS A 143 -9.10 -19.02 -0.02
C HIS A 143 -7.80 -19.24 -0.82
N GLN A 144 -6.66 -19.04 -0.17
CA GLN A 144 -5.34 -19.06 -0.82
C GLN A 144 -5.05 -20.39 -1.54
N TRP A 145 -5.47 -21.52 -0.97
CA TRP A 145 -5.15 -22.85 -1.50
C TRP A 145 -6.05 -23.26 -2.67
N SER A 146 -7.36 -23.19 -2.50
CA SER A 146 -8.31 -23.61 -3.55
C SER A 146 -8.54 -22.53 -4.61
N SER A 147 -8.06 -21.30 -4.38
CA SER A 147 -8.44 -20.10 -5.15
C SER A 147 -9.94 -19.80 -5.14
N PHE A 148 -10.71 -20.49 -4.30
CA PHE A 148 -12.14 -20.26 -4.19
C PHE A 148 -12.39 -18.87 -3.60
N VAL A 149 -13.24 -18.09 -4.28
CA VAL A 149 -13.59 -16.74 -3.85
C VAL A 149 -14.68 -16.85 -2.80
N LEU A 150 -14.34 -16.54 -1.55
CA LEU A 150 -15.25 -16.64 -0.41
C LEU A 150 -16.23 -15.47 -0.36
N HIS A 151 -15.75 -14.30 -0.79
CA HIS A 151 -16.51 -13.06 -0.77
C HIS A 151 -15.95 -12.12 -1.86
N LEU A 152 -16.80 -11.56 -2.70
CA LEU A 152 -16.43 -10.60 -3.74
C LEU A 152 -17.55 -9.57 -3.84
N VAL A 153 -17.21 -8.31 -3.58
CA VAL A 153 -18.17 -7.22 -3.48
C VAL A 153 -17.65 -6.02 -4.24
N ILE A 154 -18.58 -5.29 -4.85
CA ILE A 154 -18.29 -3.97 -5.42
C ILE A 154 -18.41 -2.95 -4.29
N VAL A 155 -17.36 -2.18 -4.06
CA VAL A 155 -17.29 -1.19 -2.98
C VAL A 155 -17.13 0.22 -3.56
N PRO A 156 -17.58 1.27 -2.87
CA PRO A 156 -17.36 2.63 -3.33
C PRO A 156 -15.87 2.98 -3.36
N ASN A 157 -15.12 2.60 -2.33
CA ASN A 157 -13.68 2.88 -2.21
C ASN A 157 -12.93 1.73 -1.54
N ASN A 158 -12.06 1.05 -2.30
CA ASN A 158 -11.25 -0.07 -1.78
C ASN A 158 -9.94 0.36 -1.10
N GLN A 159 -9.71 1.66 -0.91
CA GLN A 159 -8.55 2.19 -0.20
C GLN A 159 -8.89 2.63 1.23
N LEU A 160 -10.18 2.73 1.57
CA LEU A 160 -10.66 3.09 2.91
C LEU A 160 -10.65 1.89 3.83
N THR A 161 -9.93 2.01 4.94
CA THR A 161 -9.83 0.97 5.95
C THR A 161 -11.18 0.59 6.54
N THR A 162 -12.08 1.56 6.73
CA THR A 162 -13.43 1.32 7.29
C THR A 162 -14.28 0.47 6.35
N THR A 163 -14.34 0.83 5.06
CA THR A 163 -15.07 0.07 4.03
C THR A 163 -14.54 -1.37 3.93
N ILE A 164 -13.22 -1.54 3.87
CA ILE A 164 -12.61 -2.89 3.79
C ILE A 164 -12.76 -3.67 5.11
N GLY A 165 -12.79 -2.99 6.24
CA GLY A 165 -13.12 -3.57 7.55
C GLY A 165 -14.53 -4.16 7.57
N HIS A 166 -15.53 -3.44 7.06
CA HIS A 166 -16.90 -3.92 6.92
C HIS A 166 -17.01 -5.10 5.95
N VAL A 167 -16.38 -5.04 4.77
CA VAL A 167 -16.34 -6.17 3.83
C VAL A 167 -15.72 -7.42 4.48
N HIS A 168 -14.72 -7.25 5.33
CA HIS A 168 -14.14 -8.36 6.08
C HIS A 168 -15.13 -8.94 7.08
N LEU A 169 -15.82 -8.10 7.85
CA LEU A 169 -16.84 -8.54 8.81
C LEU A 169 -18.04 -9.20 8.12
N ASP A 170 -18.47 -8.72 6.95
CA ASP A 170 -19.51 -9.36 6.13
C ASP A 170 -19.13 -10.78 5.71
N CYS A 171 -17.87 -10.97 5.32
CA CYS A 171 -17.34 -12.29 5.02
C CYS A 171 -17.35 -13.20 6.26
N ILE A 172 -16.97 -12.67 7.43
CA ILE A 172 -16.99 -13.43 8.69
C ILE A 172 -18.43 -13.75 9.08
N GLU A 173 -19.34 -12.80 8.96
CA GLU A 173 -20.75 -12.98 9.32
C GLU A 173 -21.43 -14.01 8.43
N LYS A 174 -21.15 -13.96 7.12
CA LYS A 174 -21.70 -14.91 6.16
C LYS A 174 -21.28 -16.35 6.45
N HIS A 175 -20.01 -16.55 6.82
CA HIS A 175 -19.44 -17.89 6.97
C HIS A 175 -19.35 -18.35 8.43
N LYS A 176 -19.49 -17.44 9.41
CA LYS A 176 -19.25 -17.63 10.85
C LYS A 176 -17.85 -18.15 11.19
N LEU A 177 -16.86 -17.84 10.35
CA LEU A 177 -15.52 -18.38 10.42
C LEU A 177 -14.48 -17.29 10.12
N ILE A 178 -13.32 -17.36 10.79
CA ILE A 178 -12.10 -16.68 10.37
C ILE A 178 -10.97 -17.67 10.08
N PRO A 179 -10.06 -17.36 9.16
CA PRO A 179 -8.86 -18.18 8.97
C PRO A 179 -7.84 -17.93 10.10
N VAL A 180 -7.13 -18.98 10.51
CA VAL A 180 -5.98 -18.87 11.43
C VAL A 180 -4.90 -17.93 10.86
N THR A 181 -4.72 -17.92 9.54
CA THR A 181 -3.81 -17.00 8.85
C THR A 181 -4.58 -16.22 7.78
N PHE A 182 -4.62 -14.89 7.91
CA PHE A 182 -5.13 -14.00 6.88
C PHE A 182 -3.95 -13.32 6.19
N VAL A 183 -3.86 -13.43 4.87
CA VAL A 183 -2.77 -12.83 4.08
C VAL A 183 -3.35 -11.66 3.29
N THR A 184 -2.74 -10.50 3.44
CA THR A 184 -3.07 -9.30 2.68
C THR A 184 -1.78 -8.63 2.25
N ASP A 185 -1.81 -7.97 1.10
CA ASP A 185 -0.77 -7.03 0.73
C ASP A 185 -0.85 -5.84 1.70
N LYS A 186 0.30 -5.31 2.14
CA LYS A 186 0.35 -4.22 3.12
C LYS A 186 -0.18 -2.92 2.50
N GLY A 187 -1.48 -2.71 2.56
CA GLY A 187 -2.16 -1.47 2.18
C GLY A 187 -2.75 -0.73 3.38
N SER A 188 -3.09 0.54 3.21
CA SER A 188 -3.74 1.37 4.23
C SER A 188 -5.11 0.83 4.65
N ASP A 189 -5.76 0.08 3.77
CA ASP A 189 -7.05 -0.56 3.93
C ASP A 189 -7.05 -1.72 4.96
N THR A 190 -5.88 -2.23 5.33
CA THR A 190 -5.75 -3.47 6.11
C THR A 190 -5.89 -3.31 7.64
N GLY A 191 -5.97 -2.08 8.14
CA GLY A 191 -5.98 -1.78 9.58
C GLY A 191 -7.05 -2.54 10.39
N TYR A 192 -8.32 -2.44 9.98
CA TYR A 192 -9.43 -3.14 10.63
C TYR A 192 -9.36 -4.66 10.46
N ILE A 193 -8.83 -5.16 9.34
CA ILE A 193 -8.59 -6.61 9.16
C ILE A 193 -7.63 -7.11 10.23
N ILE A 194 -6.50 -6.42 10.43
CA ILE A 194 -5.49 -6.81 11.41
C ILE A 194 -6.06 -6.74 12.83
N MET A 195 -6.81 -5.68 13.14
CA MET A 195 -7.45 -5.52 14.45
C MET A 195 -8.45 -6.65 14.72
N ASN A 196 -9.40 -6.89 13.80
CA ASN A 196 -10.40 -7.96 13.93
C ASN A 196 -9.75 -9.34 14.08
N GLN A 197 -8.72 -9.63 13.28
CA GLN A 197 -7.96 -10.89 13.37
C GLN A 197 -7.24 -11.03 14.71
N THR A 198 -6.76 -9.93 15.29
CA THR A 198 -6.08 -9.92 16.58
C THR A 198 -7.10 -10.16 17.68
N ASP A 199 -8.15 -9.35 17.76
CA ASP A 199 -9.22 -9.47 18.76
C ASP A 199 -9.87 -10.85 18.78
N ILE A 200 -10.02 -11.49 17.61
CA ILE A 200 -10.59 -12.84 17.54
C ILE A 200 -9.60 -13.90 18.06
N LYS A 201 -8.30 -13.76 17.81
CA LYS A 201 -7.25 -14.73 18.19
C LYS A 201 -6.74 -14.58 19.63
N VAL A 202 -6.80 -13.37 20.18
CA VAL A 202 -6.30 -12.96 21.50
C VAL A 202 -6.94 -13.76 22.66
N HIS A 203 -8.11 -14.37 22.46
CA HIS A 203 -8.69 -15.27 23.49
C HIS A 203 -8.09 -16.68 23.58
N ASN A 204 -6.79 -16.81 23.27
CA ASN A 204 -5.94 -17.84 23.90
C ASN A 204 -5.57 -17.35 25.32
N THR A 205 -6.58 -17.22 26.18
CA THR A 205 -6.51 -16.68 27.55
C THR A 205 -5.34 -17.23 28.39
N PRO A 206 -4.87 -18.48 28.23
CA PRO A 206 -3.69 -18.96 28.96
C PRO A 206 -2.39 -18.26 28.57
N ILE A 207 -2.19 -17.93 27.29
CA ILE A 207 -0.96 -17.30 26.79
C ILE A 207 -0.93 -15.83 27.19
N GLU A 208 -2.05 -15.13 27.10
CA GLU A 208 -2.11 -13.72 27.50
C GLU A 208 -2.09 -13.56 29.02
N GLY A 209 -2.76 -14.46 29.74
CA GLY A 209 -2.63 -14.57 31.19
C GLY A 209 -1.17 -14.80 31.59
N LEU A 210 -0.44 -15.66 30.86
CA LEU A 210 0.99 -15.87 31.07
C LEU A 210 1.81 -14.61 30.74
N TRP A 211 1.50 -13.88 29.66
CA TRP A 211 2.17 -12.62 29.32
C TRP A 211 1.96 -11.54 30.37
N HIS A 212 0.72 -11.31 30.79
CA HIS A 212 0.39 -10.35 31.84
C HIS A 212 1.02 -10.75 33.18
N TRP A 213 0.99 -12.03 33.52
CA TRP A 213 1.68 -12.54 34.71
C TRP A 213 3.19 -12.28 34.63
N PHE A 214 3.82 -12.50 33.47
CA PHE A 214 5.25 -12.21 33.29
C PHE A 214 5.57 -10.72 33.36
N LEU A 215 4.73 -9.87 32.77
CA LEU A 215 4.89 -8.42 32.85
C LEU A 215 4.76 -7.94 34.30
N GLN A 216 3.77 -8.43 35.04
CA GLN A 216 3.56 -8.06 36.44
C GLN A 216 4.64 -8.62 37.38
N LYS A 217 5.12 -9.86 37.16
CA LYS A 217 6.09 -10.51 38.05
C LYS A 217 7.54 -10.15 37.75
N PHE A 218 7.87 -9.95 36.49
CA PHE A 218 9.26 -9.77 36.06
C PHE A 218 9.52 -8.44 35.35
N GLY A 219 8.50 -7.63 35.07
CA GLY A 219 8.65 -6.38 34.32
C GLY A 219 8.99 -6.60 32.84
N VAL A 220 8.73 -7.80 32.31
CA VAL A 220 9.12 -8.22 30.97
C VAL A 220 7.89 -8.42 30.09
N ASN A 221 7.81 -7.66 29.01
CA ASN A 221 6.79 -7.87 27.97
C ASN A 221 7.22 -9.00 27.03
N ILE A 222 6.75 -10.23 27.29
CA ILE A 222 7.08 -11.40 26.47
C ILE A 222 6.63 -11.21 25.01
N SER A 223 5.52 -10.53 24.75
CA SER A 223 5.07 -10.23 23.38
C SER A 223 6.14 -9.42 22.63
N GLU A 224 6.69 -8.37 23.24
CA GLU A 224 7.76 -7.57 22.64
C GLU A 224 9.04 -8.39 22.44
N ILE A 225 9.40 -9.24 23.40
CA ILE A 225 10.56 -10.14 23.27
C ILE A 225 10.35 -11.11 22.10
N ILE A 226 9.21 -11.77 22.02
CA ILE A 226 8.87 -12.70 20.94
C ILE A 226 8.88 -11.93 19.60
N CYS A 227 8.19 -10.80 19.48
CA CYS A 227 8.21 -9.98 18.28
C CYS A 227 9.60 -9.46 17.91
N SER A 228 10.47 -9.21 18.89
CA SER A 228 11.87 -8.79 18.66
C SER A 228 12.76 -9.95 18.16
N ILE A 229 12.47 -11.18 18.61
CA ILE A 229 13.19 -12.40 18.22
C ILE A 229 12.70 -12.89 16.85
N TYR A 230 11.39 -12.87 16.63
CA TYR A 230 10.75 -13.15 15.34
C TYR A 230 10.76 -11.88 14.47
N LYS A 231 11.96 -11.43 14.10
CA LYS A 231 12.09 -10.64 12.86
C LYS A 231 11.40 -11.44 11.76
N ILE A 232 10.49 -10.81 11.03
CA ILE A 232 9.85 -11.41 9.85
C ILE A 232 10.97 -11.76 8.87
N HIS A 233 11.45 -13.00 8.93
CA HIS A 233 12.47 -13.48 8.02
C HIS A 233 11.81 -13.72 6.67
N PRO A 234 12.33 -13.14 5.57
CA PRO A 234 11.95 -13.59 4.24
C PRO A 234 12.41 -15.03 4.09
N GLN A 235 11.50 -15.98 4.30
CA GLN A 235 11.77 -17.40 4.08
C GLN A 235 11.74 -17.63 2.56
N GLN A 236 12.93 -17.75 1.96
CA GLN A 236 13.08 -18.07 0.54
C GLN A 236 12.63 -19.51 0.22
N ASP A 237 12.69 -20.41 1.21
CA ASP A 237 12.40 -21.84 1.08
C ASP A 237 11.11 -22.26 1.80
N LYS A 238 10.05 -21.45 1.74
CA LYS A 238 8.74 -21.92 2.21
C LYS A 238 8.23 -23.01 1.28
N THR A 239 7.82 -24.15 1.83
CA THR A 239 6.97 -25.13 1.14
C THR A 239 5.67 -24.48 0.65
N ASN A 240 5.13 -23.55 1.45
CA ASN A 240 4.00 -22.71 1.05
C ASN A 240 4.51 -21.37 0.48
N LYS A 241 4.75 -21.34 -0.83
CA LYS A 241 5.27 -20.16 -1.52
C LYS A 241 4.20 -19.06 -1.59
N SER A 242 4.18 -18.17 -0.59
CA SER A 242 3.49 -16.88 -0.71
C SER A 242 4.02 -16.16 -1.96
N GLY A 243 3.12 -15.85 -2.91
CA GLY A 243 3.46 -15.23 -4.20
C GLY A 243 3.74 -16.21 -5.35
N ALA A 244 3.80 -17.53 -5.14
CA ALA A 244 3.74 -18.48 -6.25
C ALA A 244 2.30 -18.60 -6.75
N THR A 245 2.15 -18.76 -8.07
CA THR A 245 0.84 -18.98 -8.70
C THR A 245 0.08 -20.14 -8.02
N PRO A 246 -1.23 -20.02 -7.79
CA PRO A 246 -2.07 -21.04 -7.14
C PRO A 246 -1.98 -22.47 -7.72
N ARG A 247 -1.36 -22.60 -8.90
CA ARG A 247 -0.99 -23.87 -9.54
C ARG A 247 -0.28 -24.86 -8.62
N HIS A 248 0.46 -24.41 -7.60
CA HIS A 248 1.16 -25.31 -6.67
C HIS A 248 0.22 -26.26 -5.90
N ALA A 249 -0.98 -25.79 -5.52
CA ALA A 249 -1.98 -26.62 -4.84
C ALA A 249 -2.51 -27.75 -5.75
N PHE A 250 -2.59 -27.49 -7.05
CA PHE A 250 -3.00 -28.49 -8.04
C PHE A 250 -1.89 -29.49 -8.39
N THR A 251 -0.62 -29.12 -8.22
CA THR A 251 0.53 -30.01 -8.48
C THR A 251 0.90 -30.92 -7.31
N ILE A 252 0.48 -30.58 -6.08
CA ILE A 252 0.76 -31.40 -4.88
C ILE A 252 -0.54 -31.59 -4.07
N PRO A 253 -1.51 -32.38 -4.60
CA PRO A 253 -2.81 -32.59 -3.97
C PRO A 253 -2.72 -33.40 -2.65
N ALA A 254 -1.56 -34.02 -2.38
CA ALA A 254 -1.33 -34.83 -1.19
C ALA A 254 -0.80 -34.04 0.02
N SER A 255 -0.66 -32.71 -0.07
CA SER A 255 -0.34 -31.91 1.11
C SER A 255 -1.58 -31.84 2.01
N PRO A 256 -1.53 -32.30 3.27
CA PRO A 256 -2.68 -32.26 4.16
C PRO A 256 -2.99 -30.80 4.49
N ALA A 257 -3.90 -30.18 3.74
CA ALA A 257 -4.50 -28.93 4.15
C ALA A 257 -5.34 -29.23 5.38
N GLN A 258 -4.82 -28.89 6.55
CA GLN A 258 -5.59 -28.97 7.79
C GLN A 258 -6.69 -27.92 7.75
N ASP A 259 -7.83 -28.26 8.32
CA ASP A 259 -8.88 -27.29 8.54
C ASP A 259 -8.38 -26.24 9.55
N CYS A 260 -8.22 -25.00 9.07
CA CYS A 260 -7.54 -23.92 9.77
C CYS A 260 -8.48 -22.73 9.94
N HIS A 261 -9.72 -22.98 10.36
CA HIS A 261 -10.68 -21.95 10.71
C HIS A 261 -10.86 -21.85 12.24
N ILE A 262 -11.35 -20.69 12.67
CA ILE A 262 -11.82 -20.44 14.03
C ILE A 262 -13.27 -20.01 13.88
N GLU A 263 -14.18 -20.71 14.56
CA GLU A 263 -15.59 -20.33 14.60
C GLU A 263 -15.78 -19.02 15.37
N VAL A 264 -16.69 -18.18 14.89
CA VAL A 264 -16.98 -16.86 15.48
C VAL A 264 -18.48 -16.73 15.71
N ASP A 265 -18.84 -16.38 16.94
CA ASP A 265 -20.22 -16.16 17.37
C ASP A 265 -20.72 -14.76 16.98
N GLN A 266 -22.04 -14.63 16.77
CA GLN A 266 -22.67 -13.38 16.37
C GLN A 266 -22.43 -12.21 17.35
N PRO A 267 -22.52 -12.38 18.68
CA PRO A 267 -22.25 -11.29 19.62
C PRO A 267 -20.86 -10.68 19.45
N ARG A 268 -19.87 -11.52 19.13
CA ARG A 268 -18.50 -11.06 18.87
C ARG A 268 -18.37 -10.31 17.55
N ILE A 269 -19.05 -10.76 16.50
CA ILE A 269 -19.12 -10.02 15.22
C ILE A 269 -19.74 -8.64 15.47
N ASN A 270 -20.87 -8.58 16.20
CA ASN A 270 -21.53 -7.32 16.53
C ASN A 270 -20.61 -6.38 17.33
N ALA A 271 -19.84 -6.91 18.28
CA ALA A 271 -18.88 -6.12 19.06
C ALA A 271 -17.76 -5.54 18.18
N LEU A 272 -17.27 -6.30 17.19
CA LEU A 272 -16.28 -5.82 16.23
C LEU A 272 -16.85 -4.75 15.29
N CYS A 273 -18.10 -4.91 14.84
CA CYS A 273 -18.79 -3.89 14.03
C CYS A 273 -18.84 -2.54 14.74
N LEU A 274 -19.07 -2.52 16.06
CA LEU A 274 -19.11 -1.30 16.88
C LEU A 274 -17.75 -0.60 17.03
N GLN A 275 -16.63 -1.28 16.73
CA GLN A 275 -15.30 -0.67 16.77
C GLN A 275 -15.00 0.15 15.50
N ILE A 276 -15.77 -0.05 14.42
CA ILE A 276 -15.63 0.74 13.20
C ILE A 276 -16.47 2.03 13.37
N PRO A 277 -15.86 3.23 13.28
CA PRO A 277 -16.52 4.49 13.61
C PRO A 277 -17.60 4.91 12.61
N VAL A 278 -17.60 4.31 11.43
CA VAL A 278 -18.56 4.58 10.35
C VAL A 278 -19.46 3.36 10.22
N SER A 279 -20.77 3.57 10.03
CA SER A 279 -21.68 2.46 9.83
C SER A 279 -21.39 1.74 8.51
N GLN A 280 -21.86 0.49 8.39
CA GLN A 280 -21.69 -0.26 7.14
C GLN A 280 -22.37 0.46 5.98
N ALA A 281 -23.62 0.91 6.17
CA ALA A 281 -24.40 1.62 5.17
C ALA A 281 -23.67 2.87 4.67
N ASP A 282 -23.17 3.72 5.58
CA ASP A 282 -22.45 4.94 5.21
C ASP A 282 -21.14 4.60 4.49
N SER A 283 -20.42 3.55 4.93
CA SER A 283 -19.16 3.14 4.31
C SER A 283 -19.30 2.53 2.91
N MET A 284 -20.51 2.05 2.58
CA MET A 284 -20.88 1.43 1.31
C MET A 284 -21.67 2.39 0.41
N CYS A 285 -21.92 3.61 0.87
CA CYS A 285 -22.61 4.63 0.10
C CYS A 285 -21.71 5.12 -1.04
N TRP A 286 -22.26 5.20 -2.26
CA TRP A 286 -21.53 5.61 -3.46
C TRP A 286 -21.54 7.12 -3.67
N VAL A 287 -22.61 7.74 -3.22
CA VAL A 287 -22.93 9.15 -3.38
C VAL A 287 -23.47 9.65 -2.04
N ASP A 288 -23.37 10.94 -1.77
CA ASP A 288 -24.03 11.50 -0.59
C ASP A 288 -25.55 11.59 -0.81
N GLU A 289 -26.29 11.81 0.28
CA GLU A 289 -27.75 11.92 0.28
C GLU A 289 -28.23 13.07 -0.63
N GLU A 290 -27.48 14.18 -0.68
CA GLU A 290 -27.78 15.34 -1.53
C GLU A 290 -27.69 15.00 -3.02
N PHE A 291 -26.63 14.29 -3.44
CA PHE A 291 -26.50 13.79 -4.80
C PHE A 291 -27.60 12.76 -5.11
N GLU A 292 -27.91 11.86 -4.19
CA GLU A 292 -28.97 10.86 -4.38
C GLU A 292 -30.34 11.53 -4.58
N GLU A 293 -30.69 12.53 -3.76
CA GLU A 293 -31.92 13.31 -3.92
C GLU A 293 -31.95 14.05 -5.26
N ALA A 294 -30.87 14.76 -5.63
CA ALA A 294 -30.78 15.47 -6.90
C ALA A 294 -30.87 14.52 -8.11
N ALA A 295 -30.19 13.38 -8.04
CA ALA A 295 -30.26 12.36 -9.08
C ALA A 295 -31.67 11.76 -9.19
N PHE A 296 -32.34 11.51 -8.07
CA PHE A 296 -33.68 10.93 -8.06
C PHE A 296 -34.73 11.87 -8.69
N ASP A 297 -34.65 13.17 -8.41
CA ASP A 297 -35.52 14.18 -9.02
C ASP A 297 -35.33 14.27 -10.54
N ILE A 298 -34.10 14.10 -11.00
CA ILE A 298 -33.77 14.15 -12.43
C ILE A 298 -34.14 12.83 -13.14
N ILE A 299 -33.94 11.66 -12.50
CA ILE A 299 -34.23 10.33 -13.08
C ILE A 299 -35.73 10.06 -13.19
N LYS A 300 -36.58 10.67 -12.35
CA LYS A 300 -38.03 10.48 -12.40
C LYS A 300 -38.69 10.92 -13.73
N ASN A 301 -37.99 11.65 -14.60
CA ASN A 301 -38.61 12.36 -15.74
C ASN A 301 -37.95 12.28 -17.15
N PRO A 302 -37.00 11.39 -17.48
CA PRO A 302 -36.64 11.13 -18.86
C PRO A 302 -36.82 9.65 -19.25
N SER A 303 -37.28 9.41 -20.48
CA SER A 303 -37.14 8.09 -21.10
C SER A 303 -35.65 7.86 -21.32
N LEU A 304 -35.10 6.79 -20.73
CA LEU A 304 -33.68 6.40 -20.85
C LEU A 304 -33.40 5.64 -22.16
N ASP A 305 -34.19 5.90 -23.21
CA ASP A 305 -34.07 5.19 -24.48
C ASP A 305 -32.91 5.75 -25.35
N ASP A 306 -32.35 6.91 -24.98
CA ASP A 306 -31.27 7.59 -25.69
C ASP A 306 -30.03 7.80 -24.80
N ILE A 307 -28.95 7.09 -25.12
CA ILE A 307 -27.62 7.20 -24.49
C ILE A 307 -27.05 8.64 -24.55
N GLN A 308 -27.40 9.45 -25.56
CA GLN A 308 -26.97 10.85 -25.56
C GLN A 308 -27.71 11.69 -24.52
N LEU A 309 -28.96 11.34 -24.24
CA LEU A 309 -29.74 11.98 -23.19
C LEU A 309 -29.17 11.63 -21.80
N GLU A 310 -28.71 10.39 -21.59
CA GLU A 310 -28.07 9.96 -20.33
C GLU A 310 -26.88 10.85 -19.94
N TRP A 311 -26.00 11.19 -20.89
CA TRP A 311 -24.86 12.09 -20.61
C TRP A 311 -25.29 13.53 -20.32
N SER A 312 -26.35 14.01 -20.96
CA SER A 312 -26.90 15.35 -20.70
C SER A 312 -27.57 15.42 -19.32
N ILE A 313 -28.23 14.34 -18.91
CA ILE A 313 -28.83 14.16 -17.58
C ILE A 313 -27.72 14.14 -16.51
N PHE A 314 -26.69 13.31 -16.71
CA PHE A 314 -25.56 13.25 -15.81
C PHE A 314 -24.86 14.60 -15.65
N SER A 315 -24.63 15.30 -16.77
CA SER A 315 -24.03 16.64 -16.76
C SER A 315 -24.92 17.65 -16.01
N SER A 316 -26.25 17.53 -16.13
CA SER A 316 -27.18 18.40 -15.40
C SER A 316 -27.15 18.13 -13.89
N ILE A 317 -27.10 16.86 -13.47
CA ILE A 317 -26.92 16.48 -12.05
C ILE A 317 -25.60 17.06 -11.52
N ALA A 318 -24.51 16.90 -12.27
CA ALA A 318 -23.19 17.40 -11.87
C ALA A 318 -23.15 18.94 -11.78
N CYS A 319 -23.92 19.66 -12.59
CA CYS A 319 -24.02 21.11 -12.54
C CYS A 319 -24.95 21.63 -11.43
N SER A 320 -25.94 20.84 -10.99
CA SER A 320 -26.87 21.25 -9.93
C SER A 320 -26.31 21.10 -8.51
N ILE A 321 -25.26 20.30 -8.35
CA ILE A 321 -24.62 20.09 -7.05
C ILE A 321 -23.55 21.17 -6.91
N ASP A 322 -23.73 22.06 -5.94
CA ASP A 322 -22.73 23.05 -5.57
C ASP A 322 -21.47 22.30 -5.13
N VAL A 323 -20.48 22.18 -6.02
CA VAL A 323 -19.22 21.52 -5.71
C VAL A 323 -18.62 22.26 -4.51
N PRO A 324 -18.52 21.63 -3.33
CA PRO A 324 -18.05 22.33 -2.15
C PRO A 324 -16.62 22.79 -2.44
N THR A 325 -16.41 24.11 -2.39
CA THR A 325 -15.08 24.72 -2.43
C THR A 325 -14.17 23.91 -1.49
N PRO A 326 -13.02 23.40 -1.95
CA PRO A 326 -12.21 22.46 -1.18
C PRO A 326 -11.96 23.03 0.21
N ARG A 327 -12.41 22.31 1.25
CA ARG A 327 -12.19 22.71 2.63
C ARG A 327 -10.68 22.81 2.83
N THR A 328 -10.17 24.03 2.97
CA THR A 328 -8.87 24.28 3.57
C THR A 328 -8.96 23.82 5.02
N GLU A 329 -8.54 22.58 5.29
CA GLU A 329 -8.30 22.13 6.65
C GLU A 329 -7.11 22.93 7.23
N PRO A 330 -7.19 23.37 8.51
CA PRO A 330 -6.12 24.11 9.18
C PRO A 330 -4.89 23.27 9.53
#